data_AF-A0A1F8MJD1-F1
#
_entry.id   AF-A0A1F8MJD1-F1
#
_cell.length_a   1.000
_cell.length_b   1.000
_cell.length_c   1.000
_cell.angle_alpha   90.00
_cell.angle_beta   90.00
_cell.angle_gamma   90.00
#
_symmetry.space_group_name_H-M   'P 1'
#
loop_
_entity.id
_entity.type
_entity.pdbx_description
1 polymer ?
#
loop_
_entity_poly.entity_id
_entity_poly.type
_entity_poly.pdbx_seq_one_letter_code
_entity_poly.pdbx_strand_id
1 'polypeptide(L)'
;MDQISKRRRYNIALEMGVLYSILIVYTIIRRIPDFLTTLQIPGSQALKDYGLLFTMGETLFIAAGLVAFYGLISLWLANLRFILWTGLGLVVVAGLVYLLGAFTYYQTQGIGPAIPKGGSMFLLSLVIPILAGKLFVRTRNT
;
A
#
# COMPACT_ATOMS: atom_id res chain seq x y z
N MET A 1 11.75 29.81 20.48
CA MET A 1 11.47 28.97 19.29
C MET A 1 12.03 27.56 19.46
N ASP A 2 11.39 26.55 20.06
CA ASP A 2 10.29 26.47 21.02
C ASP A 2 10.22 25.00 21.46
N GLN A 3 10.55 24.69 22.72
CA GLN A 3 10.24 23.39 23.32
C GLN A 3 8.73 23.08 23.21
N ILE A 4 7.91 24.13 23.22
CA ILE A 4 6.46 24.10 22.97
C ILE A 4 6.14 23.55 21.57
N SER A 5 6.90 23.94 20.54
CA SER A 5 6.71 23.41 19.17
C SER A 5 7.13 21.95 19.04
N LYS A 6 8.12 21.48 19.81
CA LYS A 6 8.54 20.06 19.84
C LYS A 6 7.49 19.20 20.55
N ARG A 7 6.96 19.64 21.70
CA ARG A 7 5.86 18.95 22.41
C ARG A 7 4.60 18.85 21.57
N ARG A 8 4.22 19.93 20.88
CA ARG A 8 3.03 19.93 20.02
C ARG A 8 3.19 19.00 18.82
N ARG A 9 4.36 19.00 18.18
CA ARG A 9 4.70 18.03 17.11
C ARG A 9 4.68 16.59 17.60
N TYR A 10 5.16 16.35 18.82
CA TYR A 10 5.14 15.03 19.43
C TYR A 10 3.71 14.55 19.72
N ASN A 11 2.85 15.39 20.31
CA ASN A 11 1.45 15.04 20.56
C ASN A 11 0.68 14.76 19.27
N ILE A 12 0.88 15.57 18.22
CA ILE A 12 0.27 15.32 16.90
C ILE A 12 0.75 13.99 16.32
N ALA A 13 2.05 13.67 16.44
CA ALA A 13 2.58 12.39 15.98
C ALA A 13 2.01 11.20 16.78
N LEU A 14 1.74 11.40 18.08
CA LEU A 14 1.17 10.39 18.96
C LEU A 14 -0.31 10.14 18.65
N GLU A 15 -1.09 11.20 18.47
CA GLU A 15 -2.49 11.13 18.03
C GLU A 15 -2.62 10.45 16.66
N MET A 16 -1.77 10.83 15.70
CA MET A 16 -1.65 10.16 14.41
C MET A 16 -1.29 8.67 14.58
N GLY A 17 -0.30 8.35 15.42
CA GLY A 17 0.12 6.98 15.69
C GLY A 17 -1.00 6.10 16.27
N VAL A 18 -1.82 6.64 17.16
CA VAL A 18 -2.99 5.94 17.73
C VAL A 18 -4.05 5.69 16.66
N LEU A 19 -4.36 6.71 15.85
CA LEU A 19 -5.35 6.61 14.77
C LEU A 19 -4.92 5.59 13.71
N TYR A 20 -3.63 5.55 13.37
CA TYR A 20 -3.06 4.51 12.50
C TYR A 20 -3.10 3.12 13.11
N SER A 21 -2.82 2.99 14.42
CA SER A 21 -2.89 1.69 15.10
C SER A 21 -4.29 1.10 15.04
N ILE A 22 -5.33 1.92 15.22
CA ILE A 22 -6.74 1.51 15.10
C ILE A 22 -7.07 1.07 13.68
N LEU A 23 -6.64 1.84 12.66
CA LEU A 23 -6.83 1.51 11.24
C LEU A 23 -6.12 0.20 10.85
N ILE A 24 -4.91 -0.03 11.38
CA ILE A 24 -4.15 -1.26 11.19
C ILE A 24 -4.88 -2.44 11.82
N VAL A 25 -5.26 -2.35 13.09
CA VAL A 25 -5.99 -3.43 13.79
C VAL A 25 -7.29 -3.76 13.07
N TYR A 26 -8.05 -2.75 12.66
CA TYR A 26 -9.28 -2.94 11.88
C TYR A 26 -9.02 -3.65 10.55
N THR A 27 -7.96 -3.26 9.84
CA THR A 27 -7.58 -3.86 8.56
C THR A 27 -7.09 -5.29 8.74
N ILE A 28 -6.26 -5.55 9.76
CA ILE A 28 -5.77 -6.87 10.14
C ILE A 28 -6.96 -7.80 10.43
N ILE A 29 -7.89 -7.37 11.29
CA ILE A 29 -9.06 -8.18 11.67
C ILE A 29 -9.95 -8.49 10.46
N ARG A 30 -10.18 -7.52 9.57
CA ARG A 30 -11.06 -7.71 8.41
C ARG A 30 -10.42 -8.46 7.24
N ARG A 31 -9.14 -8.23 6.94
CA ARG A 31 -8.51 -8.66 5.67
C ARG A 31 -7.56 -9.84 5.83
N ILE A 32 -7.01 -10.12 7.02
CA ILE A 32 -6.12 -11.28 7.23
C ILE A 32 -6.81 -12.62 6.97
N PRO A 33 -8.06 -12.85 7.43
CA PRO A 33 -8.75 -14.12 7.14
C PRO A 33 -8.84 -14.37 5.63
N ASP A 34 -9.24 -13.35 4.88
CA ASP A 34 -9.32 -13.42 3.41
C ASP A 34 -7.93 -13.67 2.80
N PHE A 35 -6.88 -12.98 3.27
CA PHE A 35 -5.51 -13.16 2.78
C PHE A 35 -4.95 -14.57 3.06
N LEU A 36 -5.20 -15.12 4.25
CA LEU A 36 -4.79 -16.48 4.61
C LEU A 36 -5.50 -17.53 3.74
N THR A 37 -6.78 -17.34 3.46
CA THR A 37 -7.49 -18.23 2.51
C THR A 37 -6.97 -18.10 1.09
N THR A 38 -6.55 -16.91 0.65
CA THR A 38 -5.96 -16.72 -0.68
C THR A 38 -4.57 -17.35 -0.82
N LEU A 39 -3.77 -17.38 0.25
CA LEU A 39 -2.45 -18.01 0.29
C LEU A 39 -2.51 -19.54 0.24
N GLN A 40 -3.63 -20.15 0.63
CA GLN A 40 -3.84 -21.60 0.56
C GLN A 40 -4.16 -22.10 -0.85
N ILE A 41 -4.43 -21.19 -1.79
CA ILE A 41 -4.77 -21.53 -3.17
C ILE A 41 -3.48 -21.81 -3.93
N PRO A 42 -3.37 -22.96 -4.65
CA PRO A 42 -2.22 -23.28 -5.47
C PRO A 42 -1.90 -22.13 -6.44
N GLY A 43 -0.62 -21.70 -6.51
CA GLY A 43 -0.22 -20.58 -7.36
C GLY A 43 -0.61 -20.75 -8.84
N SER A 44 -0.69 -21.99 -9.32
CA SER A 44 -1.14 -22.31 -10.69
C SER A 44 -2.64 -22.08 -10.92
N GLN A 45 -3.47 -22.16 -9.87
CA GLN A 45 -4.90 -21.82 -9.91
C GLN A 45 -5.10 -20.32 -9.72
N ALA A 46 -4.33 -19.68 -8.84
CA ALA A 46 -4.39 -18.24 -8.61
C ALA A 46 -4.08 -17.42 -9.88
N LEU A 47 -3.19 -17.90 -10.74
CA LEU A 47 -2.86 -17.23 -12.01
C LEU A 47 -3.97 -17.31 -13.07
N LYS A 48 -4.94 -18.22 -12.91
CA LYS A 48 -6.05 -18.42 -13.85
C LYS A 48 -7.33 -17.71 -13.43
N ASP A 49 -7.42 -17.31 -12.17
CA ASP A 49 -8.57 -16.58 -11.63
C ASP A 49 -8.23 -15.08 -11.53
N TYR A 50 -8.69 -14.31 -12.50
CA TYR A 50 -8.50 -12.86 -12.51
C TYR A 50 -9.16 -12.19 -11.29
N GLY A 51 -10.30 -12.73 -10.79
CA GLY A 51 -11.01 -12.19 -9.63
C GLY A 51 -10.17 -12.33 -8.37
N LEU A 52 -9.51 -13.47 -8.23
CA LEU A 52 -8.55 -13.70 -7.15
C LEU A 52 -7.36 -12.73 -7.21
N LEU A 53 -6.79 -12.53 -8.40
CA LEU A 53 -5.68 -11.59 -8.60
C LEU A 53 -6.08 -10.15 -8.24
N PHE A 54 -7.30 -9.72 -8.58
CA PHE A 54 -7.80 -8.42 -8.15
C PHE A 54 -7.96 -8.32 -6.63
N THR A 55 -8.50 -9.33 -5.96
CA THR A 55 -8.65 -9.35 -4.49
C THR A 55 -7.27 -9.36 -3.80
N MET A 56 -6.31 -10.12 -4.32
CA MET A 56 -4.94 -10.13 -3.84
C MET A 56 -4.27 -8.76 -4.03
N GLY A 57 -4.40 -8.18 -5.22
CA GLY A 57 -3.89 -6.85 -5.53
C GLY A 57 -4.48 -5.80 -4.58
N GLU A 58 -5.78 -5.84 -4.33
CA GLU A 58 -6.45 -4.92 -3.40
C GLU A 58 -5.94 -5.07 -1.97
N THR A 59 -5.81 -6.31 -1.50
CA THR A 59 -5.35 -6.59 -0.13
C THR A 59 -3.90 -6.18 0.06
N LEU A 60 -3.03 -6.50 -0.91
CA LEU A 60 -1.64 -6.05 -0.94
C LEU A 60 -1.55 -4.53 -0.99
N PHE A 61 -2.37 -3.87 -1.80
CA PHE A 61 -2.36 -2.42 -1.95
C PHE A 61 -2.74 -1.72 -0.64
N ILE A 62 -3.78 -2.22 0.05
CA ILE A 62 -4.19 -1.70 1.35
C ILE A 62 -3.10 -1.94 2.41
N ALA A 63 -2.56 -3.16 2.49
CA ALA A 63 -1.51 -3.50 3.44
C ALA A 63 -0.24 -2.66 3.20
N ALA A 64 0.18 -2.51 1.94
CA ALA A 64 1.30 -1.68 1.54
C ALA A 64 1.07 -0.20 1.85
N GLY A 65 -0.15 0.29 1.63
CA GLY A 65 -0.57 1.64 2.00
C GLY A 65 -0.43 1.90 3.49
N LEU A 66 -0.83 0.95 4.35
CA LEU A 66 -0.65 1.05 5.79
C LEU A 66 0.82 1.08 6.20
N VAL A 67 1.66 0.23 5.60
CA VAL A 67 3.12 0.23 5.85
C VAL A 67 3.75 1.55 5.41
N ALA A 68 3.37 2.08 4.25
CA ALA A 68 3.85 3.36 3.75
C ALA A 68 3.38 4.54 4.65
N PHE A 69 2.12 4.51 5.10
CA PHE A 69 1.60 5.50 6.05
C PHE A 69 2.31 5.47 7.39
N TYR A 70 2.60 4.29 7.94
CA TYR A 70 3.44 4.16 9.12
C TYR A 70 4.87 4.67 8.85
N GLY A 71 5.38 4.42 7.65
CA GLY A 71 6.60 5.01 7.14
C GLY A 71 6.59 6.54 7.11
N LEU A 72 5.45 7.23 7.06
CA LEU A 72 5.43 8.70 7.16
C LEU A 72 5.82 9.18 8.56
N ILE A 73 5.58 8.39 9.60
CA ILE A 73 6.10 8.66 10.96
C ILE A 73 7.64 8.59 10.95
N SER A 74 8.22 7.73 10.10
CA SER A 74 9.67 7.65 9.91
C SER A 74 10.31 8.90 9.31
N LEU A 75 9.53 9.82 8.72
CA LEU A 75 10.06 11.10 8.25
C LEU A 75 10.70 11.89 9.40
N TRP A 76 10.21 11.69 10.63
CA TRP A 76 10.73 12.31 11.85
C TRP A 76 11.91 11.56 12.48
N LEU A 77 12.08 10.28 12.13
CA LEU A 77 13.09 9.37 12.70
C LEU A 77 13.87 8.72 11.55
N ALA A 78 15.04 9.29 11.23
CA ALA A 78 15.83 8.88 10.06
C ALA A 78 16.14 7.36 10.01
N ASN A 79 16.27 6.71 11.16
CA ASN A 79 16.55 5.27 11.24
C ASN A 79 15.37 4.39 10.78
N LEU A 80 14.16 4.91 10.69
CA LEU A 80 12.95 4.16 10.30
C LEU A 80 12.58 4.35 8.83
N ARG A 81 13.36 5.14 8.07
CA ARG A 81 13.08 5.48 6.65
C ARG A 81 12.99 4.25 5.76
N PHE A 82 13.64 3.15 6.13
CA PHE A 82 13.53 1.88 5.41
C PHE A 82 12.09 1.36 5.38
N ILE A 83 11.27 1.60 6.43
CA ILE A 83 9.88 1.13 6.49
C ILE A 83 9.02 1.84 5.43
N LEU A 84 9.27 3.13 5.22
CA LEU A 84 8.63 3.89 4.15
C LEU A 84 8.98 3.29 2.78
N TRP A 85 10.26 3.01 2.51
CA TRP A 85 10.69 2.40 1.26
C TRP A 85 10.11 1.01 1.04
N THR A 86 10.05 0.18 2.09
CA THR A 86 9.40 -1.13 2.05
C THR A 86 7.91 -1.01 1.71
N GLY A 87 7.19 -0.08 2.36
CA GLY A 87 5.78 0.18 2.06
C GLY A 87 5.57 0.62 0.61
N LEU A 88 6.39 1.55 0.12
CA LEU A 88 6.33 2.00 -1.27
C LEU A 88 6.64 0.89 -2.27
N GLY A 89 7.63 0.03 -1.98
CA GLY A 89 7.94 -1.15 -2.79
C GLY A 89 6.76 -2.12 -2.86
N LEU A 90 6.11 -2.38 -1.73
CA LEU A 90 4.91 -3.22 -1.66
C LEU A 90 3.73 -2.62 -2.46
N VAL A 91 3.58 -1.29 -2.50
CA VAL A 91 2.55 -0.62 -3.30
C VAL A 91 2.77 -0.92 -4.79
N VAL A 92 4.01 -0.84 -5.27
CA VAL A 92 4.35 -1.17 -6.67
C VAL A 92 4.07 -2.64 -6.97
N VAL A 93 4.44 -3.55 -6.06
CA VAL A 93 4.13 -4.98 -6.20
C VAL A 93 2.63 -5.22 -6.31
N ALA A 94 1.82 -4.55 -5.48
CA ALA A 94 0.36 -4.63 -5.57
C ALA A 94 -0.16 -4.16 -6.94
N GLY A 95 0.41 -3.08 -7.48
CA GLY A 95 0.10 -2.61 -8.84
C GLY A 95 0.42 -3.62 -9.92
N LEU A 96 1.54 -4.34 -9.81
CA LEU A 96 1.88 -5.42 -10.75
C LEU A 96 0.87 -6.57 -10.69
N VAL A 97 0.37 -6.91 -9.50
CA VAL A 97 -0.68 -7.92 -9.34
C VAL A 97 -1.99 -7.47 -9.99
N TYR A 98 -2.35 -6.18 -9.89
CA TYR A 98 -3.48 -5.59 -10.62
C TYR A 98 -3.31 -5.67 -12.15
N LEU A 99 -2.10 -5.39 -12.65
CA LEU A 99 -1.78 -5.50 -14.07
C LEU A 99 -1.89 -6.95 -14.56
N LEU A 100 -1.39 -7.89 -13.75
CA LEU A 100 -1.49 -9.33 -14.02
C LEU A 100 -2.95 -9.79 -14.05
N GLY A 101 -3.78 -9.34 -13.10
CA GLY A 101 -5.23 -9.60 -13.10
C GLY A 101 -5.93 -9.08 -14.35
N ALA A 102 -5.59 -7.88 -14.81
CA ALA A 102 -6.12 -7.33 -16.06
C ALA A 102 -5.65 -8.11 -17.30
N PHE A 103 -4.40 -8.58 -17.32
CA PHE A 103 -3.88 -9.40 -18.39
C PHE A 103 -4.58 -10.77 -18.46
N THR A 104 -4.72 -11.46 -17.32
CA THR A 104 -5.47 -12.72 -17.23
C THR A 104 -6.94 -12.54 -17.63
N TYR A 105 -7.56 -11.42 -17.24
CA TYR A 105 -8.92 -11.08 -17.68
C TYR A 105 -9.00 -10.91 -19.20
N TYR A 106 -8.07 -10.15 -19.80
CA TYR A 106 -8.04 -9.93 -21.24
C TYR A 106 -7.90 -11.25 -22.02
N GLN A 107 -7.06 -12.17 -21.53
CA GLN A 107 -6.89 -13.48 -22.15
C GLN A 107 -8.13 -14.37 -22.06
N THR A 108 -8.92 -14.25 -21.00
CA THR A 108 -10.07 -15.15 -20.73
C THR A 108 -11.40 -14.59 -21.24
N GLN A 109 -11.62 -13.28 -21.15
CA GLN A 109 -12.90 -12.63 -21.46
C GLN A 109 -12.79 -11.49 -22.48
N GLY A 110 -11.59 -11.18 -22.99
CA GLY A 110 -11.39 -10.07 -23.93
C GLY A 110 -11.48 -8.69 -23.28
N ILE A 111 -11.89 -7.68 -24.05
CA ILE A 111 -11.97 -6.29 -23.56
C ILE A 111 -13.16 -6.13 -22.62
N GLY A 112 -12.91 -5.65 -21.40
CA GLY A 112 -13.96 -5.41 -20.42
C GLY A 112 -13.51 -4.52 -19.26
N PRO A 113 -14.39 -4.25 -18.28
CA PRO A 113 -14.19 -3.24 -17.24
C PRO A 113 -13.03 -3.53 -16.28
N ALA A 114 -12.56 -4.77 -16.23
CA ALA A 114 -11.40 -5.16 -15.42
C ALA A 114 -10.07 -4.58 -15.96
N ILE A 115 -9.96 -4.33 -17.27
CA ILE A 115 -8.77 -3.76 -17.90
C ILE A 115 -8.51 -2.32 -17.45
N PRO A 116 -9.47 -1.37 -17.55
CA PRO A 116 -9.27 -0.02 -17.05
C PRO A 116 -9.09 0.00 -15.51
N LYS A 117 -9.72 -0.92 -14.78
CA LYS A 117 -9.48 -1.07 -13.32
C LYS A 117 -8.03 -1.46 -13.02
N GLY A 118 -7.50 -2.51 -13.66
CA GLY A 118 -6.12 -2.93 -13.43
C GLY A 118 -5.10 -1.90 -13.89
N GLY A 119 -5.33 -1.27 -15.05
CA GLY A 119 -4.48 -0.20 -15.56
C GLY A 119 -4.44 1.03 -14.66
N SER A 120 -5.61 1.51 -14.21
CA SER A 120 -5.68 2.67 -13.31
C SER A 120 -5.05 2.40 -11.94
N MET A 121 -5.27 1.22 -11.35
CA MET A 121 -4.63 0.83 -10.09
C MET A 121 -3.11 0.68 -10.23
N PHE A 122 -2.63 0.15 -11.35
CA PHE A 122 -1.19 0.10 -11.64
C PHE A 122 -0.59 1.51 -11.75
N LEU A 123 -1.22 2.42 -12.51
CA LEU A 123 -0.75 3.80 -12.61
C LEU A 123 -0.74 4.49 -11.25
N LEU A 124 -1.80 4.30 -10.45
CA LEU A 124 -1.89 4.84 -9.10
C LEU A 124 -0.78 4.28 -8.18
N SER A 125 -0.44 3.01 -8.33
CA SER A 125 0.68 2.39 -7.60
C SER A 125 2.05 2.99 -7.94
N LEU A 126 2.24 3.53 -9.15
CA LEU A 126 3.47 4.20 -9.57
C LEU A 126 3.51 5.66 -9.11
N VAL A 127 2.35 6.32 -9.08
CA VAL A 127 2.24 7.73 -8.64
C VAL A 127 2.58 7.87 -7.16
N ILE A 128 2.19 6.92 -6.31
CA ILE A 128 2.41 6.97 -4.86
C ILE A 128 3.91 7.07 -4.48
N PRO A 129 4.81 6.19 -4.96
CA PRO A 129 6.26 6.32 -4.75
C PRO A 129 6.84 7.63 -5.26
N ILE A 130 6.38 8.13 -6.42
CA ILE A 130 6.86 9.39 -6.99
C ILE A 130 6.48 10.57 -6.08
N LEU A 131 5.24 10.62 -5.62
CA LEU A 131 4.77 11.64 -4.68
C LEU A 131 5.50 11.55 -3.34
N ALA A 132 5.67 10.35 -2.80
CA ALA A 132 6.40 10.14 -1.56
C ALA A 132 7.88 10.54 -1.69
N GLY A 133 8.53 10.22 -2.80
CA GLY A 133 9.90 10.65 -3.10
C GLY A 133 10.04 12.18 -3.18
N LYS A 134 9.11 12.87 -3.86
CA LYS A 134 9.07 14.34 -3.88
C LYS A 134 8.89 14.93 -2.48
N LEU A 135 8.01 14.34 -1.66
CA LEU A 135 7.79 14.75 -0.28
C LEU A 135 9.08 14.63 0.55
N PHE A 136 9.80 13.52 0.36
CA PHE A 136 11.02 13.20 1.06
C PHE A 136 12.17 14.17 0.75
N VAL A 137 12.38 14.48 -0.53
CA VAL A 137 13.37 15.46 -0.98
C VAL A 137 13.08 16.83 -0.37
N ARG A 138 11.80 17.22 -0.33
CA ARG A 138 11.38 18.50 0.27
C ARG A 138 11.68 18.56 1.77
N THR A 139 11.36 17.50 2.53
CA THR A 139 11.66 17.43 3.97
C THR A 139 13.14 17.36 4.33
N ARG A 140 14.02 16.97 3.39
CA ARG A 140 15.48 16.98 3.61
C ARG A 140 16.09 18.37 3.42
N ASN A 141 15.45 19.23 2.63
CA ASN A 141 15.93 20.57 2.28
C ASN A 141 15.33 21.69 3.17
N THR A 142 14.51 21.33 4.16
CA THR A 142 13.95 22.22 5.20
C THR A 142 14.54 21.87 6.55
#